data_AF-V6F6V7-F1
#
_entry.id   AF-V6F6V7-F1
#
_cell.length_a   1.000
_cell.length_b   1.000
_cell.length_c   1.000
_cell.angle_alpha   90.00
_cell.angle_beta   90.00
_cell.angle_gamma   90.00
#
_symmetry.space_group_name_H-M   'P 1'
#
loop_
_entity.id
_entity.type
_entity.pdbx_description
1 polymer ?
#
loop_
_entity_poly.entity_id
_entity_poly.type
_entity_poly.pdbx_seq_one_letter_code
_entity_poly.pdbx_strand_id
1 'polypeptide(L)'
;MKRKLWTVLSDQQPVAVVAAEAMESAWEIVSALAEHHDLPQQSRQTQVVPCPPRQHRETLSQADDLGCRDSFLACIRGGMFLTHIEGLTLG
;
A
#
# COMPACT_ATOMS: atom_id res chain seq x y z
N MET A 1 17.34 -4.72 -1.27
CA MET A 1 16.58 -4.66 -2.54
C MET A 1 15.79 -3.33 -2.58
N LYS A 2 15.40 -2.81 -3.76
CA LYS A 2 14.83 -1.44 -3.87
C LYS A 2 13.29 -1.52 -3.94
N ARG A 3 12.61 -1.22 -2.83
CA ARG A 3 11.14 -1.16 -2.75
C ARG A 3 10.59 -0.14 -3.73
N LYS A 4 9.45 -0.46 -4.33
CA LYS A 4 8.65 0.40 -5.22
C LYS A 4 7.31 0.68 -4.56
N LEU A 5 6.65 1.76 -4.97
CA LEU A 5 5.29 2.06 -4.55
C LEU A 5 4.28 1.61 -5.61
N TRP A 6 3.22 0.97 -5.15
CA TRP A 6 2.11 0.51 -5.97
C TRP A 6 0.81 1.10 -5.45
N THR A 7 -0.01 1.64 -6.34
CA THR A 7 -1.32 2.18 -5.98
C THR A 7 -2.36 1.09 -6.07
N VAL A 8 -3.12 0.94 -4.99
CA VAL A 8 -4.27 0.03 -4.89
C VAL A 8 -5.52 0.82 -5.26
N LEU A 9 -6.20 0.36 -6.30
CA LEU A 9 -7.47 0.90 -6.76
C LEU A 9 -8.60 -0.04 -6.37
N SER A 10 -9.71 0.54 -5.91
CA SER A 10 -10.95 -0.13 -5.57
C SER A 10 -12.04 0.60 -6.34
N ASP A 11 -12.69 -0.09 -7.28
CA ASP A 11 -13.64 0.51 -8.23
C ASP A 11 -13.08 1.77 -8.91
N GLN A 12 -11.84 1.68 -9.39
CA GLN A 12 -11.06 2.76 -10.04
C GLN A 12 -10.65 3.94 -9.14
N GLN A 13 -10.99 3.92 -7.84
CA GLN A 13 -10.53 4.94 -6.89
C GLN A 13 -9.31 4.48 -6.10
N PRO A 14 -8.30 5.33 -5.89
CA PRO A 14 -7.16 4.99 -5.04
C PRO A 14 -7.60 4.86 -3.58
N VAL A 15 -7.27 3.72 -2.98
CA VAL A 15 -7.60 3.40 -1.59
C VAL A 15 -6.39 3.15 -0.71
N ALA A 16 -5.25 2.76 -1.31
CA ALA A 16 -4.00 2.61 -0.59
C ALA A 16 -2.80 2.77 -1.53
N VAL A 17 -1.63 2.98 -0.94
CA VAL A 17 -0.31 2.83 -1.59
C VAL A 17 0.49 1.81 -0.80
N VAL A 18 1.03 0.79 -1.47
CA VAL A 18 1.83 -0.26 -0.83
C VAL A 18 3.28 -0.20 -1.27
N ALA A 19 4.19 -0.46 -0.33
CA ALA A 19 5.63 -0.53 -0.57
C ALA A 19 6.06 -1.99 -0.74
N ALA A 20 6.38 -2.37 -1.97
CA ALA A 20 6.74 -3.74 -2.33
C ALA A 20 7.77 -3.78 -3.47
N GLU A 21 8.54 -4.85 -3.57
CA GLU A 21 9.61 -4.97 -4.56
C GLU A 21 9.09 -5.29 -5.96
N ALA A 22 8.03 -6.11 -6.01
CA ALA A 22 7.37 -6.59 -7.21
C ALA A 22 5.84 -6.50 -7.05
N MET A 23 5.14 -6.67 -8.18
CA MET A 23 3.68 -6.68 -8.23
C MET A 23 3.09 -7.83 -7.38
N GLU A 24 3.75 -8.99 -7.37
CA GLU A 24 3.32 -10.16 -6.62
C GLU A 24 3.30 -9.89 -5.11
N SER A 25 4.41 -9.40 -4.55
CA SER A 25 4.48 -9.00 -3.14
C SER A 25 3.55 -7.82 -2.80
N ALA A 26 3.25 -6.94 -3.77
CA ALA A 26 2.24 -5.90 -3.59
C ALA A 26 0.84 -6.50 -3.40
N TRP A 27 0.51 -7.57 -4.15
CA TRP A 27 -0.74 -8.31 -3.99
C TRP A 27 -0.82 -9.08 -2.68
N GLU A 28 0.30 -9.61 -2.17
CA GLU A 28 0.34 -10.23 -0.83
C GLU A 28 -0.03 -9.22 0.25
N ILE A 29 0.57 -8.01 0.22
CA ILE A 29 0.21 -6.92 1.13
C ILE A 29 -1.27 -6.56 0.97
N VAL A 30 -1.77 -6.42 -0.25
CA VAL A 30 -3.18 -6.07 -0.52
C VAL A 30 -4.14 -7.13 0.00
N SER A 31 -3.81 -8.40 -0.13
CA SER A 31 -4.62 -9.52 0.37
C SER A 31 -4.69 -9.47 1.90
N ALA A 32 -3.55 -9.25 2.56
CA ALA A 32 -3.51 -9.11 4.01
C ALA A 32 -4.33 -7.88 4.48
N LEU A 33 -4.22 -6.73 3.82
CA LEU A 33 -5.06 -5.55 4.13
C LEU A 33 -6.56 -5.84 3.95
N ALA A 34 -6.94 -6.62 2.93
CA ALA A 34 -8.34 -6.98 2.71
C ALA A 34 -8.88 -7.91 3.81
N GLU A 35 -8.08 -8.88 4.25
CA GLU A 35 -8.40 -9.80 5.34
C GLU A 35 -8.60 -9.07 6.68
N HIS A 36 -7.78 -8.05 6.95
CA HIS A 36 -7.89 -7.21 8.15
C HIS A 36 -8.94 -6.09 8.07
N HIS A 37 -9.70 -6.01 6.96
CA HIS A 37 -10.70 -4.97 6.70
C HIS A 37 -10.16 -3.53 6.64
N ASP A 38 -8.86 -3.40 6.33
CA ASP A 38 -8.19 -2.12 6.11
C ASP A 38 -8.45 -1.54 4.71
N LEU A 39 -9.05 -2.35 3.81
CA LEU A 39 -9.55 -1.91 2.51
C LEU A 39 -11.09 -1.89 2.50
N PRO A 40 -11.72 -1.02 1.69
CA PRO A 40 -13.18 -1.00 1.57
C PRO A 40 -13.72 -2.37 1.11
N GLN A 41 -14.53 -3.02 1.95
CA GLN A 41 -15.11 -4.37 1.71
C GLN A 41 -16.00 -4.45 0.45
N GLN A 42 -16.39 -3.32 -0.14
CA GLN A 42 -17.48 -3.26 -1.13
C GLN A 42 -17.03 -3.26 -2.60
N SER A 43 -15.73 -3.25 -2.91
CA SER A 43 -15.34 -3.21 -4.32
C SER A 43 -15.50 -4.52 -5.04
N ARG A 44 -16.13 -4.45 -6.22
CA ARG A 44 -16.23 -5.58 -7.15
C ARG A 44 -14.92 -5.82 -7.89
N GLN A 45 -14.03 -4.83 -7.92
CA GLN A 45 -12.77 -4.90 -8.62
C GLN A 45 -11.65 -4.17 -7.87
N THR A 46 -10.67 -4.94 -7.39
CA THR A 46 -9.40 -4.42 -6.88
C THR A 46 -8.35 -4.49 -7.99
N GLN A 47 -7.53 -3.45 -8.14
CA GLN A 47 -6.40 -3.43 -9.06
C GLN A 47 -5.16 -2.89 -8.35
N VAL A 48 -3.99 -3.40 -8.73
CA VAL A 48 -2.70 -2.87 -8.29
C VAL A 48 -1.97 -2.35 -9.52
N VAL A 49 -1.58 -1.07 -9.48
CA VAL A 49 -0.93 -0.38 -10.59
C VAL A 49 0.34 0.34 -10.10
N PRO A 50 1.31 0.64 -10.98
CA PRO A 50 2.46 1.46 -10.60
C PRO A 50 2.01 2.80 -10.00
N CYS A 51 2.63 3.21 -8.89
CA CYS A 51 2.25 4.45 -8.23
C CYS A 51 2.61 5.69 -9.09
N PRO A 52 1.65 6.58 -9.39
CA PRO A 52 1.92 7.80 -10.15
C PRO A 52 2.98 8.69 -9.47
N PRO A 53 3.86 9.40 -10.23
CA PRO A 53 4.97 10.17 -9.67
C PRO A 53 4.58 11.25 -8.65
N ARG A 54 3.37 11.78 -8.74
CA ARG A 54 2.84 12.76 -7.77
C ARG A 54 2.49 12.07 -6.45
N GLN A 55 1.65 11.04 -6.50
CA GLN A 55 1.24 10.26 -5.33
C GLN A 55 2.45 9.62 -4.64
N HIS A 56 3.42 9.15 -5.42
CA HIS A 56 4.68 8.60 -4.89
C HIS A 56 5.44 9.63 -4.03
N ARG A 57 5.58 10.87 -4.51
CA ARG A 57 6.26 11.93 -3.76
C ARG A 57 5.50 12.34 -2.51
N GLU A 58 4.17 12.49 -2.62
CA GLU A 58 3.30 12.83 -1.50
C GLU A 58 3.36 11.75 -0.41
N THR A 59 3.27 10.47 -0.78
CA THR A 59 3.32 9.34 0.17
C THR A 59 4.68 9.28 0.87
N LEU A 60 5.79 9.43 0.13
CA LEU A 60 7.12 9.40 0.75
C LEU A 60 7.39 10.60 1.64
N SER A 61 6.92 11.79 1.28
CA SER A 61 7.03 12.99 2.13
C SER A 61 6.31 12.76 3.47
N GLN A 62 5.09 12.23 3.43
CA GLN A 62 4.33 11.92 4.64
C GLN A 62 5.02 10.82 5.48
N ALA A 63 5.59 9.82 4.83
CA ALA A 63 6.33 8.76 5.52
C ALA A 63 7.63 9.29 6.16
N ASP A 64 8.30 10.27 5.54
CA ASP A 64 9.45 10.98 6.12
C ASP A 64 9.03 11.75 7.38
N ASP A 65 7.94 12.52 7.29
CA ASP A 65 7.41 13.31 8.41
C ASP A 65 7.05 12.44 9.62
N LEU A 66 6.66 11.19 9.37
CA LEU A 66 6.32 10.19 10.40
C LEU A 66 7.50 9.29 10.81
N GLY A 67 8.67 9.44 10.18
CA GLY A 67 9.85 8.62 10.46
C GLY A 67 9.72 7.14 10.08
N CYS A 68 8.82 6.80 9.15
CA CYS A 68 8.53 5.42 8.74
C CYS A 68 8.83 5.12 7.26
N ARG A 69 9.46 6.04 6.53
CA ARG A 69 9.79 5.95 5.09
C ARG A 69 10.32 4.59 4.66
N ASP A 70 11.23 4.01 5.43
CA ASP A 70 11.93 2.78 5.07
C ASP A 70 11.27 1.51 5.62
N SER A 71 10.27 1.64 6.51
CA SER A 71 9.64 0.52 7.22
C SER A 71 8.16 0.33 6.91
N PHE A 72 7.47 1.33 6.36
CA PHE A 72 6.04 1.18 6.04
C PHE A 72 5.80 0.14 4.94
N LEU A 73 4.71 -0.61 5.07
CA LEU A 73 4.19 -1.59 4.12
C LEU A 73 3.04 -1.00 3.31
N ALA A 74 2.17 -0.21 3.95
CA ALA A 74 1.03 0.41 3.32
C ALA A 74 0.74 1.80 3.87
N CYS A 75 0.18 2.66 3.02
CA CYS A 75 -0.43 3.94 3.34
C CYS A 75 -1.88 3.90 2.88
N ILE A 76 -2.82 3.83 3.83
CA ILE A 76 -4.26 3.73 3.53
C ILE A 76 -4.83 5.14 3.37
N ARG A 77 -5.84 5.27 2.50
CA ARG A 77 -6.62 6.50 2.31
C ARG A 77 -7.13 6.99 3.67
N GLY A 78 -6.63 8.15 4.09
CA GLY A 78 -6.79 8.66 5.45
C GLY A 78 -5.46 9.05 6.12
N GLY A 79 -4.32 8.70 5.49
CA GLY A 79 -2.99 9.06 5.96
C GLY A 79 -2.43 8.11 7.01
N MET A 80 -3.02 6.91 7.13
CA MET A 80 -2.56 5.88 8.07
C MET A 80 -1.45 5.05 7.43
N PHE A 81 -0.31 4.97 8.10
CA PHE A 81 0.82 4.16 7.68
C PHE A 81 0.91 2.89 8.52
N LEU A 82 0.92 1.74 7.86
CA LEU A 82 1.12 0.44 8.48
C LEU A 82 2.56 0.00 8.26
N THR A 83 3.29 -0.30 9.33
CA THR A 83 4.67 -0.83 9.29
C THR A 83 4.72 -2.33 9.53
N HIS A 84 3.60 -2.93 9.94
CA HIS A 84 3.44 -4.35 10.19
C HIS A 84 2.00 -4.74 9.85
N ILE A 85 1.83 -5.94 9.29
CA ILE A 85 0.53 -6.56 9.06
C ILE A 85 0.64 -7.99 9.59
N GLU A 86 -0.20 -8.34 10.56
CA GLU A 86 -0.16 -9.67 11.19
C GLU A 86 -0.46 -10.75 10.14
N GLY A 87 0.34 -11.82 10.14
CA GLY A 87 0.21 -12.92 9.18
C GLY A 87 0.91 -12.70 7.83
N LEU A 88 1.49 -11.53 7.58
CA LEU A 88 2.26 -11.27 6.37
C LEU A 88 3.74 -11.64 6.54
N THR A 89 4.18 -12.71 5.88
CA THR A 89 5.61 -13.02 5.67
C THR A 89 6.00 -12.67 4.24
N LEU A 90 6.67 -11.54 4.05
CA LEU A 90 7.29 -11.19 2.77
C LEU A 90 8.55 -12.05 2.58
N GLY A 91 8.53 -12.92 1.59
CA GLY A 91 9.62 -13.85 1.24
C GLY A 91 10.82 -13.21 0.57
#